data_AF-A0A950VFM2-F1
#
_entry.id   AF-A0A950VFM2-F1
#
_cell.length_a   1.000
_cell.length_b   1.000
_cell.length_c   1.000
_cell.angle_alpha   90.00
_cell.angle_beta   90.00
_cell.angle_gamma   90.00
#
_symmetry.space_group_name_H-M   'P 1'
#
loop_
_entity.id
_entity.type
_entity.pdbx_description
1 polymer ?
#
loop_
_entity_poly.entity_id
_entity_poly.type
_entity_poly.pdbx_seq_one_letter_code
_entity_poly.pdbx_strand_id
1 'polypeptide(L)'
;MTDYLARLNTEQRKAVETLDGPLLVLAGAGTGKTRVLTTRFAHILVLGRAAPGQVLAVTFTNKAAREMRERVGAILGRPAEGLWLGTFHALCARMLRRHAEYVGLRSGFTILDADDQLRLLKQVMEVAGTDTRRWPPAGLMGAIQHWKDRSLTPARVTEAEDTDFAAGRARALYAAYQERLRGLNA
;
A
#
# COMPACT_ATOMS: atom_id res chain seq x y z
N MET A 1 -19.48 15.15 -26.02
CA MET A 1 -18.98 14.30 -24.92
C MET A 1 -18.83 12.90 -25.47
N THR A 2 -17.62 12.34 -25.53
CA THR A 2 -17.41 10.99 -26.06
C THR A 2 -18.20 10.00 -25.21
N ASP A 3 -19.06 9.17 -25.81
CA ASP A 3 -19.75 8.11 -25.07
C ASP A 3 -18.71 7.06 -24.65
N TYR A 4 -18.14 7.25 -23.46
CA TYR A 4 -17.11 6.38 -22.89
C TYR A 4 -17.65 4.99 -22.50
N LEU A 5 -18.98 4.79 -22.53
CA LEU A 5 -19.63 3.51 -22.30
C LEU A 5 -19.88 2.74 -23.59
N ALA A 6 -19.85 3.39 -24.76
CA ALA A 6 -20.11 2.75 -26.05
C ALA A 6 -19.13 1.60 -26.39
N ARG A 7 -17.92 1.60 -25.81
CA ARG A 7 -16.88 0.59 -26.04
C ARG A 7 -16.90 -0.57 -25.05
N LEU A 8 -17.93 -0.66 -24.21
CA LEU A 8 -18.12 -1.73 -23.25
C LEU A 8 -19.09 -2.78 -23.81
N ASN A 9 -18.80 -4.06 -23.56
CA ASN A 9 -19.81 -5.10 -23.76
C ASN A 9 -20.85 -5.06 -22.62
N THR A 10 -21.91 -5.87 -22.73
CA THR A 10 -23.03 -5.90 -21.78
C THR A 10 -22.58 -6.13 -20.34
N GLU A 11 -21.69 -7.11 -20.10
CA GLU A 11 -21.21 -7.43 -18.74
C GLU A 11 -20.32 -6.34 -18.16
N GLN A 12 -19.44 -5.76 -18.99
CA GLN A 12 -18.60 -4.63 -18.59
C GLN A 12 -19.43 -3.40 -18.25
N ARG A 13 -20.44 -3.08 -19.07
CA ARG A 13 -21.37 -1.98 -18.82
C ARG A 13 -22.14 -2.20 -17.53
N LYS A 14 -22.69 -3.40 -17.33
CA LYS A 14 -23.39 -3.78 -16.09
C LYS A 14 -22.50 -3.57 -14.86
N ALA A 15 -21.25 -4.00 -14.91
CA ALA A 15 -20.29 -3.78 -13.83
C ALA A 15 -19.96 -2.29 -13.58
N VAL A 16 -19.92 -1.47 -14.63
CA VAL A 16 -19.70 -0.01 -14.53
C VAL A 16 -20.92 0.70 -13.93
N GLU A 17 -22.13 0.31 -14.33
CA GLU A 17 -23.40 0.94 -13.94
C GLU A 17 -23.93 0.43 -12.58
N THR A 18 -23.39 -0.67 -12.07
CA THR A 18 -23.71 -1.15 -10.71
C THR A 18 -22.91 -0.32 -9.70
N LEU A 19 -23.53 0.73 -9.16
CA LEU A 19 -22.88 1.72 -8.30
C LEU A 19 -23.10 1.47 -6.80
N ASP A 20 -24.18 0.80 -6.45
CA ASP A 20 -24.58 0.59 -5.06
C ASP A 20 -24.17 -0.81 -4.57
N GLY A 21 -23.72 -0.88 -3.31
CA GLY A 21 -23.36 -2.12 -2.63
C GLY A 21 -22.03 -2.77 -3.07
N PRO A 22 -21.64 -3.88 -2.40
CA PRO A 22 -20.45 -4.64 -2.77
C PRO A 22 -20.60 -5.30 -4.14
N LEU A 23 -19.57 -5.18 -4.98
CA LEU A 23 -19.53 -5.78 -6.33
C LEU A 23 -18.22 -6.55 -6.52
N LEU A 24 -18.32 -7.84 -6.84
CA LEU A 24 -17.21 -8.68 -7.26
C LEU A 24 -17.25 -8.88 -8.78
N VAL A 25 -16.19 -8.47 -9.47
CA VAL A 25 -16.03 -8.68 -10.93
C VAL A 25 -14.99 -9.77 -11.16
N LEU A 26 -15.45 -10.97 -11.55
CA LEU A 26 -14.59 -12.08 -11.96
C LEU A 26 -14.28 -11.96 -13.44
N ALA A 27 -12.99 -11.97 -13.79
CA ALA A 27 -12.59 -11.69 -15.17
C ALA A 27 -11.26 -12.36 -15.51
N GLY A 28 -11.24 -13.09 -16.63
CA GLY A 28 -10.05 -13.78 -17.15
C GLY A 28 -8.96 -12.83 -17.66
N ALA A 29 -7.81 -13.37 -18.06
CA ALA A 29 -6.78 -12.57 -18.73
C ALA A 29 -7.34 -11.90 -20.00
N GLY A 30 -6.92 -10.67 -20.30
CA GLY A 30 -7.34 -9.95 -21.52
C GLY A 30 -8.79 -9.44 -21.57
N THR A 31 -9.67 -9.80 -20.63
CA THR A 31 -11.12 -9.47 -20.65
C THR A 31 -11.47 -8.01 -20.31
N GLY A 32 -10.49 -7.13 -20.14
CA GLY A 32 -10.71 -5.70 -19.91
C GLY A 32 -10.98 -5.29 -18.46
N LYS A 33 -10.53 -6.07 -17.46
CA LYS A 33 -10.61 -5.72 -16.01
C LYS A 33 -10.27 -4.26 -15.70
N THR A 34 -9.10 -3.83 -16.18
CA THR A 34 -8.62 -2.45 -15.96
C THR A 34 -9.51 -1.42 -16.65
N ARG A 35 -10.09 -1.76 -17.82
CA ARG A 35 -11.06 -0.89 -18.51
C ARG A 35 -12.31 -0.73 -17.65
N VAL A 36 -12.91 -1.81 -17.16
CA VAL A 36 -14.09 -1.76 -16.28
C VAL A 36 -13.82 -0.89 -15.05
N LEU A 37 -12.69 -1.12 -14.37
CA LEU A 37 -12.35 -0.41 -13.14
C LEU A 37 -12.13 1.10 -13.38
N THR A 38 -11.39 1.47 -14.43
CA THR A 38 -11.13 2.88 -14.76
C THR A 38 -12.38 3.59 -15.27
N THR A 39 -13.19 2.92 -16.10
CA THR A 39 -14.46 3.47 -16.56
C THR A 39 -15.45 3.65 -15.42
N ARG A 40 -15.57 2.68 -14.50
CA ARG A 40 -16.43 2.79 -13.31
C ARG A 40 -16.01 3.96 -12.41
N PHE A 41 -14.71 4.10 -12.16
CA PHE A 41 -14.18 5.23 -11.39
C PHE A 41 -14.58 6.57 -12.03
N ALA A 42 -14.34 6.73 -13.33
CA ALA A 42 -14.70 7.96 -14.04
C ALA A 42 -16.22 8.18 -14.11
N HIS A 43 -17.00 7.10 -14.30
CA HIS A 43 -18.46 7.14 -14.37
C HIS A 43 -19.10 7.68 -13.09
N ILE A 44 -18.62 7.24 -11.92
CA ILE A 44 -19.07 7.77 -10.61
C ILE A 44 -18.87 9.29 -10.53
N LEU A 45 -17.72 9.78 -11.00
CA LEU A 45 -17.41 11.22 -10.99
C LEU A 45 -18.23 12.00 -12.02
N VAL A 46 -18.40 11.47 -13.23
CA VAL A 46 -19.19 12.11 -14.29
C VAL A 46 -20.66 12.24 -13.89
N LEU A 47 -21.22 11.25 -13.21
CA LEU A 47 -22.59 11.29 -12.70
C LEU A 47 -22.76 12.19 -11.47
N GLY A 48 -21.68 12.74 -10.90
CA GLY A 48 -21.75 13.51 -9.65
C GLY A 48 -22.17 12.68 -8.43
N ARG A 49 -22.08 11.35 -8.51
CA ARG A 49 -22.43 10.43 -7.41
C ARG A 49 -21.46 10.54 -6.23
N ALA A 50 -20.24 10.99 -6.49
CA ALA A 50 -19.23 11.25 -5.47
C ALA A 50 -18.27 12.37 -5.92
N ALA A 51 -17.73 13.12 -4.95
CA ALA A 51 -16.65 14.05 -5.19
C ALA A 51 -15.32 13.30 -5.46
N PRO A 52 -14.33 13.91 -6.13
CA PRO A 52 -13.03 13.30 -6.40
C PRO A 52 -12.29 12.73 -5.18
N GLY A 53 -12.52 13.31 -3.99
CA GLY A 53 -11.94 12.86 -2.72
C GLY A 53 -12.65 11.64 -2.10
N GLN A 54 -13.80 11.23 -2.64
CA GLN A 54 -14.67 10.18 -2.10
C GLN A 54 -14.61 8.87 -2.89
N VAL A 55 -13.76 8.79 -3.93
CA VAL A 55 -13.57 7.58 -4.75
C VAL A 55 -12.11 7.14 -4.69
N LEU A 56 -11.86 5.91 -4.26
CA LEU A 56 -10.53 5.32 -4.14
C LEU A 56 -10.37 4.15 -5.14
N ALA A 57 -9.26 4.13 -5.87
CA ALA A 57 -8.85 3.02 -6.72
C ALA A 57 -7.40 2.63 -6.43
N VAL A 58 -7.18 1.35 -6.13
CA VAL A 58 -5.88 0.82 -5.73
C VAL A 58 -5.41 -0.30 -6.66
N THR A 59 -4.10 -0.38 -6.86
CA THR A 59 -3.43 -1.46 -7.62
C THR A 59 -2.09 -1.82 -6.99
N PHE A 60 -1.42 -2.84 -7.51
CA PHE A 60 -0.15 -3.33 -6.97
C PHE A 60 1.08 -2.68 -7.60
N THR A 61 1.01 -2.22 -8.86
CA THR A 61 2.19 -1.72 -9.59
C THR A 61 2.06 -0.25 -9.98
N ASN A 62 3.19 0.45 -10.00
CA ASN A 62 3.25 1.84 -10.46
C ASN A 62 2.86 1.98 -11.93
N LYS A 63 3.20 0.97 -12.77
CA LYS A 63 2.79 0.92 -14.18
C LYS A 63 1.27 0.89 -14.31
N ALA A 64 0.60 -0.02 -13.59
CA ALA A 64 -0.87 -0.09 -13.62
C ALA A 64 -1.51 1.19 -13.10
N ALA A 65 -0.96 1.79 -12.03
CA ALA A 65 -1.46 3.06 -11.50
C ALA A 65 -1.36 4.19 -12.53
N ARG A 66 -0.24 4.28 -13.26
CA ARG A 66 -0.05 5.27 -14.33
C ARG A 66 -1.05 5.05 -15.49
N GLU A 67 -1.16 3.82 -15.99
CA GLU A 67 -2.11 3.47 -17.05
C GLU A 67 -3.56 3.77 -16.63
N MET A 68 -3.90 3.51 -15.36
CA MET A 68 -5.23 3.82 -14.83
C MET A 68 -5.50 5.33 -14.79
N ARG A 69 -4.51 6.16 -14.40
CA ARG A 69 -4.63 7.63 -14.41
C ARG A 69 -4.82 8.16 -15.82
N GLU A 70 -4.03 7.69 -16.78
CA GLU A 70 -4.15 8.08 -18.19
C GLU A 70 -5.56 7.79 -18.73
N ARG A 71 -6.09 6.60 -18.46
CA ARG A 71 -7.45 6.20 -18.87
C ARG A 71 -8.53 7.06 -18.23
N VAL A 72 -8.46 7.27 -16.92
CA VAL A 72 -9.43 8.10 -16.20
C VAL A 72 -9.37 9.54 -16.70
N GLY A 73 -8.16 10.09 -16.88
CA GLY A 73 -8.00 11.45 -17.38
C GLY A 73 -8.55 11.63 -18.80
N ALA A 74 -8.36 10.64 -19.68
CA ALA A 74 -8.93 10.65 -21.02
C ALA A 74 -10.48 10.65 -21.01
N ILE A 75 -11.11 9.93 -20.07
CA ILE A 75 -12.58 9.93 -19.92
C ILE A 75 -13.08 11.28 -19.38
N LEU A 76 -12.39 11.82 -18.37
CA LEU A 76 -12.77 13.09 -17.73
C LEU A 76 -12.43 14.33 -18.57
N GLY A 77 -11.62 14.18 -19.63
CA GLY A 77 -11.13 15.31 -20.43
C GLY A 77 -10.16 16.24 -19.69
N ARG A 78 -9.53 15.76 -18.61
CA ARG A 78 -8.58 16.53 -17.78
C ARG A 78 -7.58 15.61 -17.08
N PRO A 79 -6.42 16.11 -16.64
CA PRO A 79 -5.47 15.32 -15.87
C PRO A 79 -6.11 14.67 -14.63
N ALA A 80 -5.73 13.42 -14.36
CA ALA A 80 -6.17 12.63 -13.20
C ALA A 80 -5.33 12.89 -11.95
N GLU A 81 -4.58 14.00 -11.91
CA GLU A 81 -3.75 14.39 -10.77
C GLU A 81 -4.60 14.72 -9.55
N GLY A 82 -4.09 14.42 -8.36
CA GLY A 82 -4.82 14.61 -7.10
C GLY A 82 -5.88 13.55 -6.79
N LEU A 83 -6.38 12.80 -7.77
CA LEU A 83 -7.34 11.71 -7.55
C LEU A 83 -6.78 10.63 -6.61
N TRP A 84 -7.66 9.97 -5.85
CA TRP A 84 -7.32 8.80 -5.03
C TRP A 84 -7.20 7.54 -5.89
N LEU A 85 -6.22 7.56 -6.79
CA LEU A 85 -5.88 6.46 -7.68
C LEU A 85 -4.38 6.21 -7.61
N GLY A 86 -3.95 5.01 -7.23
CA GLY A 86 -2.53 4.72 -7.02
C GLY A 86 -2.23 3.29 -6.58
N THR A 87 -0.98 3.04 -6.18
CA THR A 87 -0.63 1.79 -5.49
C THR A 87 -1.03 1.85 -4.02
N PHE A 88 -1.15 0.68 -3.36
CA PHE A 88 -1.35 0.61 -1.92
C PHE A 88 -0.35 1.51 -1.17
N HIS A 89 0.95 1.32 -1.42
CA HIS A 89 2.02 2.10 -0.80
C HIS A 89 1.90 3.60 -1.04
N ALA A 90 1.68 4.04 -2.29
CA ALA A 90 1.60 5.47 -2.60
C ALA A 90 0.39 6.15 -1.94
N LEU A 91 -0.76 5.45 -1.90
CA LEU A 91 -1.98 5.97 -1.28
C LEU A 91 -1.86 6.01 0.25
N CYS A 92 -1.31 4.96 0.87
CA CYS A 92 -1.01 4.92 2.31
C CYS A 92 0.00 6.00 2.69
N ALA A 93 1.09 6.17 1.93
CA ALA A 93 2.06 7.22 2.18
C ALA A 93 1.41 8.61 2.08
N ARG A 94 0.55 8.85 1.08
CA ARG A 94 -0.18 10.12 0.97
C ARG A 94 -1.11 10.38 2.16
N MET A 95 -1.82 9.34 2.61
CA MET A 95 -2.69 9.43 3.79
C MET A 95 -1.88 9.74 5.05
N LEU A 96 -0.79 9.00 5.28
CA LEU A 96 0.11 9.20 6.40
C LEU A 96 0.73 10.59 6.38
N ARG A 97 1.20 11.08 5.23
CA ARG A 97 1.79 12.44 5.14
C ARG A 97 0.80 13.54 5.54
N ARG A 98 -0.49 13.37 5.26
CA ARG A 98 -1.54 14.32 5.65
C ARG A 98 -1.86 14.29 7.15
N HIS A 99 -1.64 13.14 7.79
CA HIS A 99 -2.10 12.85 9.15
C HIS A 99 -0.97 12.27 10.04
N ALA A 100 0.28 12.64 9.77
CA ALA A 100 1.46 11.97 10.33
C ALA A 100 1.52 12.09 11.86
N GLU A 101 1.08 13.22 12.39
CA GLU A 101 1.14 13.53 13.82
C GLU A 101 0.28 12.57 14.66
N TYR A 102 -0.81 12.05 14.10
CA TYR A 102 -1.68 11.06 14.78
C TYR A 102 -0.98 9.73 15.05
N VAL A 103 0.12 9.45 14.35
CA VAL A 103 0.92 8.22 14.52
C VAL A 103 2.32 8.52 15.06
N GLY A 104 2.55 9.73 15.58
CA GLY A 104 3.84 10.14 16.14
C GLY A 104 4.93 10.34 15.09
N LEU A 105 4.55 10.65 13.85
CA LEU A 105 5.46 10.97 12.75
C LEU A 105 5.32 12.44 12.34
N ARG A 106 6.32 12.95 11.64
CA ARG A 106 6.26 14.23 10.92
C ARG A 106 5.98 13.95 9.45
N SER A 107 5.29 14.87 8.77
CA SER A 107 4.86 14.71 7.37
C SER A 107 6.00 14.46 6.38
N GLY A 108 7.22 14.90 6.70
CA GLY A 108 8.44 14.63 5.93
C GLY A 108 9.14 13.31 6.27
N PHE A 109 8.42 12.27 6.69
CA PHE A 109 9.03 10.98 7.02
C PHE A 109 9.68 10.32 5.80
N THR A 110 10.80 9.65 6.07
CA THR A 110 11.58 8.94 5.05
C THR A 110 11.02 7.52 4.90
N ILE A 111 10.88 7.05 3.66
CA ILE A 111 10.57 5.64 3.40
C ILE A 111 11.89 4.94 3.13
N LEU A 112 12.31 4.06 4.04
CA LEU A 112 13.55 3.30 3.88
C LEU A 112 13.40 2.23 2.80
N ASP A 113 14.41 2.09 1.95
CA ASP A 113 14.55 0.93 1.07
C ASP A 113 15.13 -0.29 1.81
N ALA A 114 15.26 -1.42 1.11
CA ALA A 114 15.72 -2.66 1.73
C ALA A 114 17.16 -2.56 2.28
N ASP A 115 18.04 -1.82 1.61
CA ASP A 115 19.43 -1.69 2.02
C ASP A 115 19.53 -0.80 3.27
N ASP A 116 18.77 0.29 3.32
CA ASP A 116 18.62 1.14 4.50
C ASP A 116 18.06 0.37 5.70
N GLN A 117 17.02 -0.43 5.48
CA GLN A 117 16.44 -1.29 6.50
C GLN A 117 17.46 -2.30 7.05
N LEU A 118 18.22 -2.97 6.18
CA LEU A 118 19.26 -3.91 6.59
C LEU A 118 20.37 -3.24 7.39
N ARG A 119 20.81 -2.05 6.98
CA ARG A 119 21.81 -1.26 7.73
C ARG A 119 21.30 -0.87 9.11
N LEU A 120 20.04 -0.43 9.21
CA LEU A 120 19.44 -0.05 10.48
C LEU A 120 19.27 -1.25 11.42
N LEU A 121 18.81 -2.38 10.90
CA LEU A 121 18.69 -3.62 11.65
C LEU A 121 20.04 -4.08 12.19
N LYS A 122 21.09 -4.04 11.37
CA LYS A 122 22.45 -4.38 11.79
C LYS A 122 22.89 -3.53 12.99
N GLN A 123 22.68 -2.21 12.95
CA GLN A 123 23.00 -1.31 14.06
C GLN A 123 22.22 -1.66 15.34
N VAL A 124 20.91 -1.95 15.22
CA VAL A 124 20.07 -2.35 16.36
C VAL A 124 20.58 -3.66 16.98
N MET A 125 20.97 -4.62 16.14
CA MET A 125 21.52 -5.91 16.57
C MET A 125 22.87 -5.75 17.28
N GLU A 126 23.77 -4.92 16.74
CA GLU A 126 25.08 -4.64 17.35
C GLU A 126 24.94 -3.98 18.72
N VAL A 127 24.04 -2.99 18.86
CA VAL A 127 23.75 -2.34 20.16
C VAL A 127 23.18 -3.33 21.17
N ALA A 128 22.38 -4.30 20.73
CA ALA A 128 21.82 -5.35 21.57
C ALA A 128 22.79 -6.52 21.85
N GLY A 129 24.06 -6.41 21.44
CA GLY A 129 25.06 -7.47 21.61
C GLY A 129 24.73 -8.75 20.84
N THR A 130 23.98 -8.66 19.74
CA THR A 130 23.70 -9.80 18.86
C THR A 130 24.83 -9.96 17.84
N ASP A 131 25.45 -11.13 17.81
CA ASP A 131 26.45 -11.48 16.80
C ASP A 131 25.82 -11.55 15.40
N THR A 132 26.05 -10.52 14.59
CA THR A 132 25.48 -10.40 13.25
C THR A 132 26.11 -11.35 12.22
N ARG A 133 27.23 -12.01 12.55
CA ARG A 133 27.82 -13.06 11.70
C ARG A 133 27.09 -14.38 11.90
N ARG A 134 26.79 -14.72 13.16
CA ARG A 134 25.98 -15.90 13.50
C ARG A 134 24.50 -15.71 13.16
N TRP A 135 23.98 -14.49 13.35
CA TRP A 135 22.59 -14.13 13.10
C TRP A 135 22.52 -13.00 12.08
N PRO A 136 22.42 -13.29 10.77
CA PRO A 136 22.43 -12.26 9.75
C PRO A 136 21.21 -11.33 9.84
N PRO A 137 21.36 -9.99 9.67
CA PRO A 137 20.24 -9.03 9.73
C PRO A 137 19.10 -9.34 8.76
N ALA A 138 19.39 -9.95 7.60
CA ALA A 138 18.38 -10.37 6.65
C ALA A 138 17.39 -11.40 7.23
N GLY A 139 17.86 -12.27 8.13
CA GLY A 139 16.99 -13.22 8.83
C GLY A 139 15.99 -12.52 9.76
N LEU A 140 16.46 -11.53 10.52
CA LEU A 140 15.58 -10.70 11.35
C LEU A 140 14.60 -9.89 10.51
N MET A 141 15.06 -9.33 9.38
CA MET A 141 14.21 -8.59 8.45
C MET A 141 13.07 -9.47 7.92
N GLY A 142 13.36 -10.73 7.57
CA GLY A 142 12.34 -11.70 7.15
C GLY A 142 11.29 -11.98 8.22
N ALA A 143 11.71 -12.18 9.48
CA ALA A 143 10.78 -12.37 10.60
C ALA A 143 9.89 -11.14 10.82
N ILE A 144 10.48 -9.94 10.80
CA ILE A 144 9.73 -8.68 10.95
C ILE A 144 8.74 -8.48 9.80
N GLN A 145 9.14 -8.77 8.56
CA GLN A 145 8.24 -8.65 7.40
C GLN A 145 7.05 -9.60 7.54
N HIS A 146 7.29 -10.85 7.93
CA HIS A 146 6.22 -11.83 8.18
C HIS A 146 5.21 -11.32 9.22
N TRP A 147 5.69 -10.75 10.33
CA TRP A 147 4.82 -10.17 11.35
C TRP A 147 4.05 -8.94 10.83
N LYS A 148 4.70 -8.05 10.06
CA LYS A 148 4.05 -6.85 9.49
C LYS A 148 2.98 -7.19 8.46
N ASP A 149 3.21 -8.20 7.61
CA ASP A 149 2.21 -8.67 6.64
C ASP A 149 0.93 -9.18 7.32
N ARG A 150 1.06 -9.64 8.56
CA ARG A 150 -0.04 -10.10 9.43
C ARG A 150 -0.54 -9.03 10.39
N SER A 151 -0.10 -7.78 10.21
CA SER A 151 -0.45 -6.62 11.04
C SER A 151 -0.10 -6.79 12.53
N LEU A 152 0.98 -7.52 12.82
CA LEU A 152 1.49 -7.71 14.18
C LEU A 152 2.53 -6.63 14.52
N THR A 153 2.17 -5.79 15.49
CA THR A 153 3.11 -4.89 16.18
C THR A 153 4.01 -5.69 17.13
N PRO A 154 5.17 -5.17 17.58
CA PRO A 154 6.03 -5.89 18.53
C PRO A 154 5.28 -6.43 19.76
N ALA A 155 4.36 -5.62 20.33
CA ALA A 155 3.54 -6.00 21.48
C ALA A 155 2.46 -7.08 21.19
N ARG A 156 2.19 -7.38 19.92
CA ARG A 156 1.16 -8.35 19.47
C ARG A 156 1.76 -9.65 18.96
N VAL A 157 3.08 -9.77 18.90
CA VAL A 157 3.76 -11.03 18.62
C VAL A 157 3.63 -11.93 19.85
N THR A 158 2.88 -13.01 19.71
CA THR A 158 2.68 -14.04 20.74
C THR A 158 3.83 -15.05 20.69
N GLU A 159 3.94 -15.92 21.71
CA GLU A 159 4.96 -16.99 21.72
C GLU A 159 4.80 -17.95 20.53
N ALA A 160 3.57 -18.22 20.10
CA ALA A 160 3.29 -19.06 18.94
C ALA A 160 3.67 -18.41 17.60
N GLU A 161 3.79 -17.08 17.58
CA GLU A 161 4.19 -16.28 16.41
C GLU A 161 5.69 -15.98 16.38
N ASP A 162 6.36 -16.11 17.52
CA ASP A 162 7.76 -15.72 17.68
C ASP A 162 8.69 -16.73 16.99
N THR A 163 9.97 -16.40 16.97
CA THR A 163 11.02 -17.23 16.38
C THR A 163 12.21 -17.37 17.33
N ASP A 164 12.90 -18.50 17.24
CA ASP A 164 14.14 -18.74 17.98
C ASP A 164 15.33 -17.88 17.49
N PHE A 165 15.12 -17.02 16.48
CA PHE A 165 16.15 -16.13 15.96
C PHE A 165 16.81 -15.30 17.08
N ALA A 166 18.15 -15.21 17.02
CA ALA A 166 18.97 -14.54 18.03
C ALA A 166 18.75 -15.07 19.46
N ALA A 167 18.47 -16.38 19.59
CA ALA A 167 18.11 -17.06 20.83
C ALA A 167 16.82 -16.52 21.47
N GLY A 168 15.76 -16.41 20.67
CA GLY A 168 14.44 -15.95 21.12
C GLY A 168 14.34 -14.45 21.38
N ARG A 169 15.27 -13.64 20.84
CA ARG A 169 15.30 -12.18 21.05
C ARG A 169 14.70 -11.37 19.91
N ALA A 170 14.15 -12.03 18.89
CA ALA A 170 13.66 -11.38 17.68
C ALA A 170 12.56 -10.34 17.96
N ARG A 171 11.59 -10.65 18.83
CA ARG A 171 10.55 -9.70 19.24
C ARG A 171 11.12 -8.44 19.91
N ALA A 172 12.11 -8.60 20.79
CA ALA A 172 12.76 -7.47 21.46
C ALA A 172 13.54 -6.60 20.45
N LEU A 173 14.26 -7.23 19.52
CA LEU A 173 14.95 -6.54 18.43
C LEU A 173 13.97 -5.81 17.49
N TYR A 174 12.79 -6.39 17.25
CA TYR A 174 11.72 -5.73 16.48
C TYR A 174 11.20 -4.48 17.21
N ALA A 175 11.00 -4.54 18.53
CA ALA A 175 10.61 -3.36 19.32
C ALA A 175 11.66 -2.24 19.21
N ALA A 176 12.94 -2.56 19.44
CA ALA A 176 14.04 -1.60 19.33
C ALA A 176 14.18 -1.02 17.91
N TYR A 177 13.97 -1.84 16.88
CA TYR A 177 13.95 -1.38 15.49
C TYR A 177 12.83 -0.35 15.22
N GLN A 178 11.62 -0.61 15.73
CA GLN A 178 10.48 0.31 15.56
C GLN A 178 10.68 1.63 16.32
N GLU A 179 11.30 1.60 17.51
CA GLU A 179 11.68 2.81 18.23
C GLU A 179 12.73 3.63 17.45
N ARG A 180 13.73 2.95 16.90
CA ARG A 180 14.77 3.60 16.10
C ARG A 180 14.19 4.25 14.84
N LEU A 181 13.28 3.57 14.13
CA LEU A 181 12.55 4.12 12.99
C LEU A 181 11.81 5.41 13.35
N ARG A 182 11.01 5.40 14.43
CA ARG A 182 10.32 6.60 14.92
C ARG A 182 11.28 7.74 15.24
N GLY A 183 12.40 7.44 15.91
CA GLY A 183 13.43 8.43 16.24
C GLY A 183 14.07 9.07 15.00
N LEU A 184 14.18 8.32 13.89
CA LEU A 184 14.65 8.80 12.60
C LEU A 184 13.56 9.48 11.76
N ASN A 185 12.32 9.49 12.23
CA ASN A 185 11.15 9.88 11.44
C ASN A 185 11.08 9.09 10.12
N ALA A 186 11.15 7.76 10.23
CA ALA A 186 11.16 6.82 9.11
C ALA A 186 10.26 5.60 9.37
#